data_AF-A0A8X7CKG5-F1
#
_entry.id   AF-A0A8X7CKG5-F1
#
_cell.length_a   1.000
_cell.length_b   1.000
_cell.length_c   1.000
_cell.angle_alpha   90.00
_cell.angle_beta   90.00
_cell.angle_gamma   90.00
#
_symmetry.space_group_name_H-M   'P 1'
#
loop_
_entity.id
_entity.type
_entity.pdbx_description
1 polymer ?
#
loop_
_entity_poly.entity_id
_entity_poly.type
_entity_poly.pdbx_seq_one_letter_code
_entity_poly.pdbx_strand_id
1 'polypeptide(L)'
;MYQPLKSYFLSIEKCPLLLKNFFKDPTSELWFYFLHAQSASFYQAVLQLEGQTVSAIEAAQVINQLKDNLTQKQTNQFLPFMVRQLMLKLKDSGTDIDEEFVKRTVIYRIL
;
A
#
# COMPACT_ATOMS: atom_id res chain seq x y z
N MET A 1 -13.33 -0.77 -0.31
CA MET A 1 -13.20 -0.82 -1.79
C MET A 1 -12.75 -2.19 -2.31
N TYR A 2 -12.03 -3.00 -1.52
CA TYR A 2 -11.49 -4.30 -1.98
C TYR A 2 -12.55 -5.29 -2.48
N GLN A 3 -13.60 -5.58 -1.69
CA GLN A 3 -14.59 -6.61 -2.04
C GLN A 3 -15.35 -6.35 -3.35
N PRO A 4 -15.82 -5.12 -3.63
CA PRO A 4 -16.39 -4.81 -4.94
C PRO A 4 -15.42 -5.04 -6.12
N LEU A 5 -14.15 -4.63 -5.98
CA LEU A 5 -13.13 -4.83 -7.02
C LEU A 5 -12.87 -6.32 -7.26
N LYS A 6 -12.69 -7.10 -6.18
CA LYS A 6 -12.54 -8.55 -6.25
C LYS A 6 -13.71 -9.20 -7.00
N SER A 7 -14.93 -8.84 -6.63
CA SER A 7 -16.14 -9.40 -7.24
C SER A 7 -16.22 -9.06 -8.74
N TYR A 8 -15.92 -7.81 -9.10
CA TYR A 8 -15.88 -7.36 -10.49
C TYR A 8 -14.83 -8.09 -11.32
N PHE A 9 -13.58 -8.14 -10.87
CA PHE A 9 -12.53 -8.79 -11.66
C PHE A 9 -12.72 -10.31 -11.75
N LEU A 10 -13.31 -10.95 -10.75
CA LEU A 10 -13.59 -12.38 -10.82
C LEU A 10 -14.84 -12.73 -11.64
N SER A 11 -15.72 -11.76 -11.94
CA SER A 11 -16.90 -11.98 -12.80
C SER A 11 -16.61 -11.80 -14.30
N ILE A 12 -15.50 -11.16 -14.67
CA ILE A 12 -15.11 -10.96 -16.07
C ILE A 12 -14.59 -12.27 -16.69
N GLU A 13 -15.20 -12.70 -17.80
CA GLU A 13 -14.84 -13.93 -18.53
C GLU A 13 -13.34 -13.97 -18.93
N LYS A 14 -12.82 -12.85 -19.45
CA LYS A 14 -11.42 -12.67 -19.86
C LYS A 14 -10.63 -11.81 -18.86
N CYS A 15 -10.80 -12.05 -17.56
CA CYS A 15 -10.00 -11.36 -16.54
C CYS A 15 -8.50 -11.64 -16.71
N PRO A 16 -7.64 -10.60 -16.70
CA PRO A 16 -6.20 -10.79 -16.75
C PRO A 16 -5.72 -11.76 -15.66
N LEU A 17 -4.91 -12.76 -16.05
CA LEU A 17 -4.47 -13.83 -15.15
C LEU A 17 -3.82 -13.29 -13.87
N LEU A 18 -3.02 -12.22 -13.98
CA LEU A 18 -2.39 -11.57 -12.85
C LEU A 18 -3.41 -11.06 -11.81
N LEU A 19 -4.46 -10.37 -12.26
CA LEU A 19 -5.50 -9.84 -11.38
C LEU A 19 -6.36 -10.98 -10.81
N LYS A 20 -6.67 -11.99 -11.63
CA LYS A 20 -7.40 -13.18 -11.19
C LYS A 20 -6.65 -13.91 -10.08
N ASN A 21 -5.33 -14.07 -10.22
CA ASN A 21 -4.48 -14.69 -9.22
C ASN A 21 -4.40 -13.84 -7.96
N PHE A 22 -4.18 -12.53 -8.11
CA PHE A 22 -4.20 -11.59 -6.99
C PHE A 22 -5.49 -11.72 -6.18
N PHE A 23 -6.67 -11.53 -6.77
CA PHE A 23 -7.92 -11.56 -6.01
C PHE A 23 -8.31 -12.93 -5.44
N LYS A 24 -7.68 -14.01 -5.89
CA LYS A 24 -7.83 -15.37 -5.33
C LYS A 24 -6.90 -15.65 -4.15
N ASP A 25 -5.76 -14.96 -4.09
CA ASP A 25 -4.81 -15.12 -2.99
C ASP A 25 -5.40 -14.55 -1.68
N PRO A 26 -5.35 -15.31 -0.57
CA PRO A 26 -5.91 -14.89 0.72
C PRO A 26 -5.20 -13.68 1.33
N THR A 27 -3.95 -13.42 0.97
CA THR A 27 -3.14 -12.29 1.45
C THR A 27 -3.35 -11.01 0.64
N SER A 28 -4.03 -11.06 -0.51
CA SER A 28 -4.16 -9.89 -1.38
C SER A 28 -4.97 -8.75 -0.78
N GLU A 29 -5.95 -9.05 0.08
CA GLU A 29 -6.68 -8.00 0.79
C GLU A 29 -5.77 -7.24 1.74
N LEU A 30 -4.89 -7.97 2.43
CA LEU A 30 -3.88 -7.40 3.31
C LEU A 30 -2.94 -6.48 2.51
N TRP A 31 -2.38 -6.97 1.40
CA TRP A 31 -1.48 -6.18 0.55
C TRP A 31 -2.17 -4.97 -0.08
N PHE A 32 -3.45 -5.10 -0.46
CA PHE A 32 -4.24 -4.01 -0.99
C PHE A 32 -4.36 -2.86 0.03
N TYR A 33 -4.74 -3.15 1.27
CA TYR A 33 -4.87 -2.12 2.29
C TYR A 33 -3.52 -1.54 2.72
N PHE A 34 -2.47 -2.35 2.70
CA PHE A 34 -1.12 -1.86 2.95
C PHE A 34 -0.70 -0.84 1.88
N LEU A 35 -0.79 -1.20 0.59
CA LEU A 35 -0.46 -0.30 -0.51
C LEU A 35 -1.33 0.96 -0.50
N HIS A 36 -2.63 0.83 -0.21
CA HIS A 36 -3.53 1.97 -0.13
C HIS A 36 -3.09 2.98 0.95
N ALA A 37 -2.70 2.50 2.14
CA ALA A 37 -2.21 3.38 3.20
C ALA A 37 -0.89 4.09 2.83
N GLN A 38 -0.06 3.46 2.02
CA GLN A 38 1.18 4.08 1.53
C GLN A 38 0.89 5.10 0.42
N SER A 39 -0.03 4.81 -0.49
CA SER A 39 -0.42 5.71 -1.59
C SER A 39 -0.94 7.07 -1.12
N ALA A 40 -1.53 7.14 0.07
CA ALA A 40 -2.02 8.39 0.63
C ALA A 40 -0.90 9.43 0.80
N SER A 41 0.31 9.02 1.23
CA SER A 41 1.46 9.93 1.37
C SER A 41 1.90 10.48 0.02
N PHE A 42 1.97 9.63 -1.00
CA PHE A 42 2.34 10.04 -2.36
C PHE A 42 1.29 10.95 -2.98
N TYR A 43 0.00 10.61 -2.82
CA TYR A 43 -1.10 11.43 -3.34
C TYR A 43 -1.07 12.85 -2.77
N GLN A 44 -0.85 13.01 -1.46
CA GLN A 44 -0.73 14.34 -0.86
C GLN A 44 0.45 15.14 -1.42
N ALA A 45 1.60 14.48 -1.64
CA ALA A 45 2.75 15.14 -2.26
C ALA A 45 2.48 15.54 -3.72
N VAL A 46 1.84 14.67 -4.50
CA VAL A 46 1.47 14.95 -5.90
C VAL A 46 0.51 16.14 -5.96
N LEU A 47 -0.54 16.17 -5.13
CA LEU A 47 -1.47 17.31 -5.09
C LEU A 47 -0.78 18.65 -4.82
N GLN A 48 0.22 18.66 -3.93
CA GLN A 48 0.98 19.86 -3.64
C GLN A 48 1.88 20.28 -4.79
N LEU A 49 2.47 19.31 -5.52
CA LEU A 49 3.36 19.56 -6.66
C LEU A 49 2.63 19.96 -7.95
N GLU A 50 1.39 19.50 -8.13
CA GLU A 50 0.56 19.84 -9.29
C GLU A 50 0.00 21.28 -9.25
N GLY A 51 0.27 22.02 -8.18
CA GLY A 51 -0.08 23.44 -8.07
C GLY A 51 0.54 24.26 -9.20
N GLN A 52 -0.26 25.12 -9.84
CA GLN A 52 0.15 25.88 -11.04
C GLN A 52 1.35 26.82 -10.84
N THR A 53 1.69 27.16 -9.59
CA THR A 53 2.71 28.17 -9.26
C THR A 53 3.80 27.64 -8.34
N VAL A 54 3.98 26.32 -8.25
CA VAL A 54 4.98 25.71 -7.37
C VAL A 54 6.39 25.98 -7.91
N SER A 55 7.21 26.65 -7.11
CA SER A 55 8.62 26.87 -7.41
C SER A 55 9.45 25.61 -7.22
N ALA A 56 10.65 25.57 -7.81
CA ALA A 56 11.58 24.45 -7.61
C ALA A 56 11.97 24.26 -6.13
N ILE A 57 12.02 25.34 -5.35
CA ILE A 57 12.35 25.30 -3.92
C ILE A 57 11.21 24.65 -3.13
N GLU A 58 9.97 25.06 -3.38
CA GLU A 58 8.78 24.45 -2.75
C GLU A 58 8.64 22.98 -3.15
N ALA A 59 8.88 22.65 -4.43
CA ALA A 59 8.87 21.27 -4.89
C ALA A 59 9.89 20.40 -4.14
N ALA A 60 11.11 20.91 -3.95
CA ALA A 60 12.14 20.21 -3.15
C ALA A 60 11.71 20.02 -1.69
N GLN A 61 11.03 21.00 -1.09
CA GLN A 61 10.49 20.88 0.27
C GLN A 61 9.43 19.78 0.36
N VAL A 62 8.48 19.72 -0.58
CA VAL A 62 7.44 18.67 -0.61
C VAL A 62 8.07 17.28 -0.76
N ILE A 63 9.06 17.13 -1.64
CA ILE A 63 9.78 15.86 -1.82
C ILE A 63 10.53 15.45 -0.55
N ASN A 64 11.20 16.39 0.12
CA ASN A 64 11.90 16.10 1.37
C ASN A 64 10.92 15.72 2.50
N GLN A 65 9.79 16.40 2.61
CA GLN A 65 8.74 16.03 3.58
C GLN A 65 8.18 14.63 3.32
N LEU A 66 7.96 14.28 2.04
CA LEU A 66 7.55 12.92 1.66
C LEU A 66 8.61 11.90 2.08
N LYS A 67 9.89 12.17 1.79
CA LYS A 67 11.00 11.30 2.18
C LYS A 67 11.08 11.12 3.69
N ASP A 68 10.92 12.19 4.47
CA ASP A 68 10.92 12.14 5.93
C ASP A 68 9.73 11.31 6.44
N ASN A 69 8.54 11.50 5.87
CA ASN A 69 7.36 10.71 6.22
C ASN A 69 7.56 9.21 5.95
N LEU A 70 8.12 8.85 4.79
CA LEU A 70 8.42 7.47 4.43
C LEU A 70 9.50 6.87 5.35
N THR A 71 10.52 7.65 5.68
CA THR A 71 11.59 7.24 6.60
C THR A 71 11.04 7.01 8.01
N GLN A 72 10.18 7.89 8.52
CA GLN A 72 9.53 7.69 9.81
C GLN A 72 8.63 6.46 9.83
N LYS A 73 7.84 6.24 8.77
CA LYS A 73 7.02 5.03 8.63
C LYS A 73 7.89 3.77 8.63
N GLN A 74 9.05 3.81 7.97
CA GLN A 74 10.01 2.70 7.96
C GLN A 74 10.60 2.45 9.35
N THR A 75 11.17 3.48 10.00
CA THR A 75 11.80 3.37 11.32
C THR A 75 10.82 2.87 12.39
N ASN A 76 9.58 3.33 12.33
CA ASN A 76 8.54 2.94 13.27
C ASN A 76 7.84 1.62 12.90
N GLN A 77 8.32 0.93 11.84
CA GLN A 77 7.71 -0.29 11.31
C GLN A 77 6.19 -0.15 11.14
N PHE A 78 5.79 0.98 10.54
CA PHE A 78 4.40 1.37 10.45
C PHE A 78 3.57 0.30 9.75
N LEU A 79 2.49 -0.08 10.42
CA LEU A 79 1.52 -1.03 9.91
C LEU A 79 0.12 -0.42 10.09
N PRO A 80 -0.72 -0.35 9.05
CA PRO A 80 -2.09 0.12 9.20
C PRO A 80 -2.90 -0.81 10.14
N PHE A 81 -3.86 -0.24 10.88
CA PHE A 81 -4.72 -1.02 11.78
C PHE A 81 -5.48 -2.13 11.06
N MET A 82 -6.06 -1.82 9.89
CA MET A 82 -6.80 -2.80 9.08
C MET A 82 -5.89 -3.96 8.64
N VAL A 83 -4.63 -3.68 8.32
CA VAL A 83 -3.63 -4.69 7.95
C VAL A 83 -3.35 -5.61 9.14
N ARG A 84 -3.15 -5.06 10.36
CA ARG A 84 -3.01 -5.86 11.59
C ARG A 84 -4.21 -6.77 11.83
N GLN A 85 -5.42 -6.27 11.66
CA GLN A 85 -6.63 -7.08 11.86
C GLN A 85 -6.74 -8.22 10.83
N LEU A 86 -6.39 -7.98 9.57
CA LEU A 86 -6.39 -9.01 8.54
C LEU A 86 -5.32 -10.08 8.81
N MET A 87 -4.15 -9.68 9.30
CA MET A 87 -3.11 -10.62 9.69
C MET A 87 -3.57 -11.59 10.78
N LEU A 88 -4.26 -11.10 11.81
CA LEU A 88 -4.81 -11.96 12.86
C LEU A 88 -5.80 -12.97 12.28
N LYS A 89 -6.73 -12.51 11.43
CA LYS A 89 -7.70 -13.39 10.75
C LYS A 89 -7.04 -14.44 9.85
N LEU A 90 -5.95 -14.07 9.19
CA LEU A 90 -5.20 -14.98 8.30
C LEU A 90 -4.43 -16.03 9.11
N LYS A 91 -3.82 -15.64 10.24
CA LYS A 91 -3.20 -16.56 11.19
C LYS A 91 -4.23 -17.54 11.76
N ASP A 92 -5.41 -17.05 12.17
CA ASP A 92 -6.49 -17.90 12.70
C ASP A 92 -7.05 -18.89 11.67
N SER A 93 -6.93 -18.59 10.37
CA SER A 93 -7.35 -19.47 9.27
C SER A 93 -6.23 -20.37 8.74
N GLY A 94 -5.08 -20.41 9.42
CA GLY A 94 -3.95 -21.30 9.09
C GLY A 94 -3.04 -20.77 7.97
N THR A 95 -3.20 -19.51 7.55
CA THR A 95 -2.28 -18.83 6.64
C THR A 95 -1.18 -18.15 7.46
N ASP A 96 0.02 -18.71 7.45
CA ASP A 96 1.16 -18.06 8.11
C ASP A 96 1.63 -16.85 7.30
N ILE A 97 1.63 -15.69 7.93
CA ILE A 97 2.07 -14.43 7.32
C ILE A 97 3.17 -13.88 8.19
N ASP A 98 4.35 -13.80 7.59
CA ASP A 98 5.50 -13.16 8.20
C ASP A 98 5.22 -11.65 8.39
N GLU A 99 4.95 -11.29 9.63
CA GLU A 99 4.73 -9.91 10.06
C GLU A 99 5.94 -9.03 9.80
N GLU A 100 7.12 -9.61 9.93
CA GLU A 100 8.37 -8.93 9.69
C GLU A 100 8.55 -8.65 8.20
N PHE A 101 8.18 -9.59 7.33
CA PHE A 101 8.15 -9.38 5.88
C PHE A 101 7.21 -8.24 5.49
N VAL A 102 5.99 -8.19 6.03
CA VAL A 102 5.03 -7.10 5.72
C VAL A 102 5.59 -5.74 6.17
N LYS A 103 6.15 -5.66 7.38
CA LYS A 103 6.79 -4.44 7.90
C LYS A 103 8.01 -4.02 7.06
N ARG A 104 8.77 -4.99 6.54
CA ARG A 104 9.95 -4.77 5.70
C ARG A 104 9.64 -4.48 4.23
N THR A 105 8.41 -4.66 3.75
CA THR A 105 8.05 -4.53 2.32
C THR A 105 8.07 -3.07 1.77
N VAL A 106 8.63 -2.11 2.51
CA VAL A 106 8.98 -0.77 2.00
C VAL A 106 10.49 -0.65 1.69
N ILE A 107 11.31 -1.61 2.12
CA ILE A 107 12.79 -1.48 2.24
C ILE A 107 13.55 -1.69 0.92
N TYR A 108 13.01 -2.41 -0.07
CA TYR A 108 13.86 -2.93 -1.16
C TYR A 108 13.70 -2.31 -2.55
N ARG A 109 12.93 -1.23 -2.74
CA ARG A 109 12.73 -0.66 -4.10
C ARG A 109 12.69 0.86 -4.24
N ILE A 110 12.89 1.63 -3.18
CA ILE A 110 12.90 3.12 -3.26
C ILE A 110 14.32 3.71 -3.05
N LEU A 111 15.33 2.86 -2.88
CA LEU A 111 16.76 3.23 -2.96
C LEU A 111 17.44 2.38 -4.02
#